data_AF-A0A919ND21-F1
#
_entry.id   AF-A0A919ND21-F1
#
_cell.length_a   1.000
_cell.length_b   1.000
_cell.length_c   1.000
_cell.angle_alpha   90.00
_cell.angle_beta   90.00
_cell.angle_gamma   90.00
#
_symmetry.space_group_name_H-M   'P 1'
#
loop_
_entity.id
_entity.type
_entity.pdbx_description
1 polymer ?
#
loop_
_entity_poly.entity_id
_entity_poly.type
_entity_poly.pdbx_seq_one_letter_code
_entity_poly.pdbx_strand_id
1 'polypeptide(L)'
;MQIPVLAITDGTAAPEWVEVPLSRWRFKRRPSQRLPLDPHTAKSVRRHLRLAPWSLLVGLVSLAAWSGLAFANLSSVSRAAAVAVACAGSLWPLAERRGLPEHMPSRTRSGELRIPQVPVEVADQWVVQNPGVIATDEPAPRPHSRRFYASWATGLLTASIALAAVLENDGREDSILLWILVPALFFTSLTMVWKMQPPAKDGTVRTWPPGAA
;
A
#
# COMPACT_ATOMS: atom_id res chain seq x y z
N MET A 1 16.30 -2.16 23.83
CA MET A 1 15.59 -3.27 23.17
C MET A 1 16.63 -4.15 22.50
N GLN A 2 16.82 -5.38 22.97
CA GLN A 2 17.65 -6.39 22.29
C GLN A 2 16.75 -7.09 21.27
N ILE A 3 17.15 -7.09 20.00
CA ILE A 3 16.37 -7.73 18.94
C ILE A 3 16.98 -9.13 18.74
N PRO A 4 16.19 -10.22 18.83
CA PRO A 4 16.67 -11.58 18.63
C PRO A 4 17.40 -11.73 17.30
N VAL A 5 18.40 -12.61 17.25
CA VAL A 5 19.14 -12.94 16.02
C VAL A 5 18.37 -13.98 15.19
N LEU A 6 17.05 -13.81 15.10
CA LEU A 6 16.16 -14.59 14.26
C LEU A 6 15.43 -13.62 13.32
N ALA A 7 15.21 -14.05 12.09
CA ALA A 7 14.43 -13.27 11.15
C ALA A 7 12.97 -13.13 11.64
N ILE A 8 12.45 -11.90 11.67
CA ILE A 8 11.08 -11.61 12.15
C ILE A 8 9.98 -12.14 11.21
N THR A 9 10.34 -12.55 10.00
CA THR A 9 9.41 -12.99 8.95
C THR A 9 9.19 -14.50 8.96
N ASP A 10 10.25 -15.29 9.15
CA ASP A 10 10.21 -16.75 9.03
C ASP A 10 10.94 -17.49 10.18
N GLY A 11 11.59 -16.77 11.09
CA GLY A 11 12.37 -17.36 12.18
C GLY A 11 13.74 -17.90 11.78
N THR A 12 14.23 -17.63 10.58
CA THR A 12 15.53 -18.11 10.10
C THR A 12 16.69 -17.60 10.97
N ALA A 13 17.61 -18.49 11.33
CA ALA A 13 18.77 -18.20 12.21
C ALA A 13 19.90 -17.39 11.55
N ALA A 14 19.84 -17.19 10.23
CA ALA A 14 20.77 -16.34 9.48
C ALA A 14 20.05 -15.09 8.92
N PRO A 15 19.63 -14.14 9.77
CA PRO A 15 18.90 -12.97 9.32
C PRO A 15 19.81 -11.93 8.64
N GLU A 16 19.25 -11.24 7.65
CA GLU A 16 19.83 -10.02 7.09
C GLU A 16 19.25 -8.78 7.76
N TRP A 17 20.11 -7.94 8.33
CA TRP A 17 19.69 -6.69 8.96
C TRP A 17 19.47 -5.57 7.94
N VAL A 18 18.21 -5.24 7.67
CA VAL A 18 17.82 -4.23 6.68
C VAL A 18 17.06 -3.08 7.34
N GLU A 19 17.25 -1.86 6.83
CA GLU A 19 16.44 -0.72 7.22
C GLU A 19 15.02 -0.84 6.65
N VAL A 20 14.03 -1.03 7.53
CA VAL A 20 12.62 -1.10 7.15
C VAL A 20 11.95 0.24 7.42
N PRO A 21 11.30 0.88 6.43
CA PRO A 21 10.59 2.12 6.65
C PRO A 21 9.33 1.88 7.51
N LEU A 22 9.22 2.56 8.66
CA LEU A 22 8.09 2.39 9.59
C LEU A 22 6.85 3.22 9.20
N SER A 23 6.89 3.88 8.05
CA SER A 23 5.75 4.63 7.53
C SER A 23 5.67 4.52 6.02
N ARG A 24 4.44 4.63 5.49
CA ARG A 24 4.19 4.68 4.04
C ARG A 24 4.85 5.87 3.34
N TRP A 25 5.23 6.91 4.11
CA TRP A 25 5.83 8.14 3.59
C TRP A 25 7.28 8.26 4.06
N ARG A 26 8.21 7.85 3.20
CA ARG A 26 9.66 7.84 3.47
C ARG A 26 10.23 9.20 3.89
N PHE A 27 9.59 10.31 3.51
CA PHE A 27 10.06 11.68 3.77
C PHE A 27 9.53 12.33 5.05
N LYS A 28 8.69 11.63 5.84
CA LYS A 28 8.44 12.08 7.22
C LYS A 28 9.74 11.87 8.00
N ARG A 29 10.21 12.90 8.72
CA ARG A 29 11.48 12.95 9.48
C ARG A 29 11.68 11.71 10.39
N ARG A 30 12.14 10.58 9.81
CA ARG A 30 12.42 9.27 10.43
C ARG A 30 11.20 8.62 11.12
N PRO A 31 11.00 7.29 11.07
CA PRO A 31 12.05 6.30 11.33
C PRO A 31 12.05 5.13 10.34
N SER A 32 13.18 4.88 9.67
CA SER A 32 13.52 3.50 9.34
C SER A 32 13.98 2.81 10.62
N GLN A 33 13.67 1.53 10.78
CA GLN A 33 14.21 0.71 11.86
C GLN A 33 14.91 -0.49 11.26
N ARG A 34 16.10 -0.77 11.76
CA ARG A 34 16.86 -1.93 11.34
C ARG A 34 16.23 -3.17 11.97
N LEU A 35 15.73 -4.06 11.13
CA LEU A 35 15.07 -5.29 11.54
C LEU A 35 15.75 -6.49 10.88
N PRO A 36 15.85 -7.64 11.57
CA PRO A 36 16.38 -8.86 11.01
C PRO A 36 15.32 -9.51 10.11
N LEU A 37 15.55 -9.56 8.81
CA LEU A 37 14.63 -10.17 7.84
C LEU A 37 15.26 -11.42 7.22
N ASP A 38 14.43 -12.30 6.68
CA ASP A 38 14.90 -13.38 5.82
C ASP A 38 15.53 -12.81 4.53
N PRO A 39 16.49 -13.51 3.91
CA PRO A 39 17.19 -13.02 2.72
C PRO A 39 16.27 -12.65 1.54
N HIS A 40 15.15 -13.35 1.38
CA HIS A 40 14.21 -13.09 0.29
C HIS A 40 13.45 -11.78 0.52
N THR A 41 12.88 -11.58 1.71
CA THR A 41 12.21 -10.33 2.08
C THR A 41 13.19 -9.16 2.13
N ALA A 42 14.41 -9.37 2.61
CA ALA A 42 15.48 -8.37 2.60
C ALA A 42 15.75 -7.85 1.18
N LYS A 43 15.81 -8.73 0.18
CA LYS A 43 15.98 -8.36 -1.24
C LYS A 43 14.82 -7.52 -1.76
N SER A 44 13.59 -7.92 -1.43
CA SER A 44 12.37 -7.18 -1.82
C SER A 44 12.31 -5.78 -1.19
N VAL A 45 12.64 -5.66 0.10
CA VAL A 45 12.70 -4.37 0.82
C VAL A 45 13.77 -3.47 0.21
N ARG A 46 14.98 -3.98 -0.07
CA ARG A 46 16.03 -3.20 -0.74
C ARG A 46 15.61 -2.72 -2.12
N ARG A 47 14.94 -3.57 -2.90
CA ARG A 47 14.38 -3.19 -4.21
C ARG A 47 13.35 -2.06 -4.05
N HIS A 48 12.42 -2.20 -3.12
CA HIS A 48 11.43 -1.17 -2.83
C HIS A 48 12.09 0.16 -2.47
N LEU A 49 13.10 0.14 -1.59
CA LEU A 49 13.85 1.35 -1.22
C LEU A 49 14.61 1.99 -2.40
N ARG A 50 15.02 1.22 -3.41
CA ARG A 50 15.64 1.76 -4.63
C ARG A 50 14.61 2.38 -5.57
N LEU A 51 13.42 1.80 -5.66
CA LEU A 51 12.36 2.23 -6.58
C LEU A 51 11.49 3.36 -6.03
N ALA A 52 11.22 3.37 -4.72
CA ALA A 52 10.32 4.33 -4.08
C ALA A 52 10.59 5.81 -4.39
N PRO A 53 11.85 6.31 -4.49
CA PRO A 53 12.12 7.71 -4.85
C PRO A 53 11.60 8.10 -6.23
N TRP A 54 11.52 7.14 -7.16
CA TRP A 54 11.06 7.37 -8.53
C TRP A 54 9.54 7.40 -8.65
N SER A 55 8.80 6.95 -7.62
CA SER A 55 7.32 6.92 -7.64
C SER A 55 6.70 8.28 -7.94
N LEU A 56 7.25 9.36 -7.39
CA LEU A 56 6.79 10.73 -7.67
C LEU A 56 7.00 11.10 -9.14
N LEU A 57 8.21 10.86 -9.66
CA LEU A 57 8.55 11.18 -11.04
C LEU A 57 7.70 10.37 -12.03
N VAL A 58 7.55 9.07 -11.79
CA VAL A 58 6.66 8.21 -12.58
C VAL A 58 5.23 8.72 -12.50
N GLY A 59 4.74 9.09 -11.32
CA GLY A 59 3.42 9.68 -11.13
C GLY A 59 3.21 10.98 -11.92
N LEU A 60 4.18 11.90 -11.89
CA LEU A 60 4.13 13.17 -12.62
C LEU A 60 4.16 12.97 -14.13
N VAL A 61 5.05 12.10 -14.63
CA VAL A 61 5.14 11.77 -16.06
C VAL A 61 3.85 11.10 -16.53
N SER A 62 3.26 10.23 -15.71
CA SER A 62 1.98 9.58 -16.02
C SER A 62 0.83 10.58 -16.04
N LEU A 63 0.80 11.52 -15.10
CA LEU A 63 -0.19 12.59 -15.07
C LEU A 63 -0.08 13.48 -16.31
N ALA A 64 1.15 13.86 -16.70
CA ALA A 64 1.39 14.64 -17.91
C ALA A 64 0.93 13.89 -19.17
N ALA A 65 1.18 12.57 -19.25
CA ALA A 65 0.69 11.74 -20.35
C ALA A 65 -0.84 11.70 -20.39
N TRP A 66 -1.51 11.55 -19.24
CA TRP A 66 -2.97 11.63 -19.13
C TRP A 66 -3.51 12.99 -19.57
N SER A 67 -2.90 14.09 -19.13
CA SER A 67 -3.29 15.45 -19.53
C SER A 67 -3.07 15.68 -21.03
N GLY A 68 -1.95 15.21 -21.58
CA GLY A 68 -1.67 15.30 -23.01
C GLY A 68 -2.70 14.54 -23.85
N LEU A 69 -3.10 13.35 -23.40
CA LEU A 69 -4.18 12.60 -24.04
C LEU A 69 -5.50 13.38 -24.01
N ALA A 70 -5.81 14.04 -22.89
CA ALA A 70 -7.10 14.71 -22.66
C ALA A 70 -7.27 16.04 -23.39
N PHE A 71 -6.18 16.79 -23.54
CA PHE A 71 -6.25 18.19 -23.96
C PHE A 71 -5.46 18.51 -25.23
N ALA A 72 -4.59 17.60 -25.70
CA ALA A 72 -3.78 17.86 -26.90
C ALA A 72 -4.21 16.99 -28.09
N ASN A 73 -4.21 17.62 -29.28
CA ASN A 73 -4.36 16.92 -30.55
C ASN A 73 -3.04 16.23 -30.91
N LEU A 74 -2.83 15.04 -30.34
CA LEU A 74 -1.65 14.21 -30.58
C LEU A 74 -1.77 13.42 -31.88
N SER A 75 -0.65 13.27 -32.58
CA SER A 75 -0.52 12.30 -33.68
C SER A 75 -0.72 10.86 -33.17
N SER A 76 -1.05 9.93 -34.06
CA SER A 76 -1.30 8.53 -33.67
C SER A 76 -0.13 7.88 -32.92
N VAL A 77 1.10 8.19 -33.32
CA VAL A 77 2.32 7.67 -32.66
C VAL A 77 2.48 8.26 -31.25
N SER A 78 2.32 9.58 -31.11
CA SER A 78 2.42 10.26 -29.81
C SER A 78 1.29 9.83 -28.86
N ARG A 79 0.10 9.56 -29.39
CA ARG A 79 -1.03 9.03 -28.62
C ARG A 79 -0.72 7.63 -28.10
N ALA A 80 -0.22 6.72 -28.94
CA ALA A 80 0.17 5.38 -28.53
C ALA A 80 1.27 5.41 -27.44
N ALA A 81 2.27 6.28 -27.60
CA ALA A 81 3.32 6.48 -26.60
C ALA A 81 2.76 7.00 -25.26
N ALA A 82 1.87 8.00 -25.30
CA ALA A 82 1.25 8.54 -24.10
C ALA A 82 0.38 7.50 -23.37
N VAL A 83 -0.36 6.65 -24.10
CA VAL A 83 -1.11 5.52 -23.52
C VAL A 83 -0.16 4.53 -22.85
N ALA A 84 0.93 4.14 -23.52
CA ALA A 84 1.91 3.21 -22.94
C ALA A 84 2.53 3.76 -21.65
N VAL A 85 2.87 5.05 -21.61
CA VAL A 85 3.40 5.74 -20.43
C VAL A 85 2.36 5.79 -19.31
N ALA A 86 1.11 6.15 -19.63
CA ALA A 86 0.02 6.20 -18.66
C ALA A 86 -0.23 4.81 -18.03
N CYS A 87 -0.28 3.75 -18.84
CA CYS A 87 -0.43 2.38 -18.37
C CYS A 87 0.76 1.92 -17.52
N ALA A 88 1.99 2.19 -17.95
CA ALA A 88 3.19 1.87 -17.18
C ALA A 88 3.19 2.56 -15.81
N GLY A 89 2.74 3.81 -15.76
CA GLY A 89 2.50 4.58 -14.53
C GLY A 89 1.51 3.93 -13.58
N SER A 90 0.36 3.53 -14.09
CA SER A 90 -0.68 2.86 -13.32
C SER A 90 -0.22 1.50 -12.77
N LEU A 91 0.66 0.80 -13.49
CA LEU A 91 1.23 -0.49 -13.09
C LEU A 91 2.46 -0.37 -12.18
N TRP A 92 3.06 0.82 -12.08
CA TRP A 92 4.25 1.07 -11.26
C TRP A 92 4.14 0.56 -9.81
N PRO A 93 3.02 0.78 -9.08
CA PRO A 93 2.89 0.29 -7.70
C PRO A 93 3.02 -1.24 -7.58
N LEU A 94 2.61 -1.99 -8.60
CA LEU A 94 2.74 -3.45 -8.63
C LEU A 94 4.21 -3.86 -8.74
N ALA A 95 4.99 -3.15 -9.57
CA ALA A 95 6.42 -3.38 -9.72
C ALA A 95 7.22 -2.94 -8.49
N GLU A 96 6.83 -1.83 -7.86
CA GLU A 96 7.47 -1.27 -6.68
C GLU A 96 7.25 -2.12 -5.41
N ARG A 97 6.08 -2.75 -5.28
CA ARG A 97 5.70 -3.52 -4.08
C ARG A 97 5.85 -5.03 -4.22
N ARG A 98 6.33 -5.51 -5.37
CA ARG A 98 6.46 -6.95 -5.63
C ARG A 98 7.35 -7.62 -4.58
N GLY A 99 6.80 -8.65 -3.92
CA GLY A 99 7.52 -9.45 -2.93
C GLY A 99 7.68 -8.79 -1.56
N LEU A 100 7.03 -7.64 -1.31
CA LEU A 100 6.91 -7.08 0.03
C LEU A 100 5.85 -7.84 0.83
N PRO A 101 6.02 -7.96 2.16
CA PRO A 101 4.98 -8.51 3.01
C PRO A 101 3.71 -7.63 2.93
N GLU A 102 2.55 -8.27 3.06
CA GLU A 102 1.25 -7.60 2.98
C GLU A 102 1.10 -6.51 4.06
N HIS A 103 1.71 -6.75 5.23
CA HIS A 103 1.76 -5.81 6.32
C HIS A 103 3.22 -5.47 6.65
N MET A 104 3.55 -4.18 6.55
CA MET A 104 4.85 -3.66 6.94
C MET A 104 4.85 -3.24 8.41
N PRO A 105 6.00 -3.36 9.10
CA PRO A 105 6.20 -2.73 10.40
C PRO A 105 5.79 -1.27 10.40
N SER A 106 5.09 -0.84 11.44
CA SER A 106 4.58 0.54 11.52
C SER A 106 4.61 1.06 12.95
N ARG A 107 4.64 2.39 13.11
CA ARG A 107 4.45 3.01 14.43
C ARG A 107 2.99 3.36 14.67
N THR A 108 2.50 3.06 15.87
CA THR A 108 1.19 3.50 16.35
C THR A 108 1.21 5.02 16.62
N ARG A 109 0.04 5.60 16.92
CA ARG A 109 -0.04 7.01 17.32
C ARG A 109 0.65 7.30 18.66
N SER A 110 0.72 6.31 19.56
CA SER A 110 1.47 6.39 20.82
C SER A 110 2.99 6.27 20.62
N GLY A 111 3.44 5.96 19.40
CA GLY A 111 4.86 5.83 19.07
C GLY A 111 5.41 4.42 19.23
N GLU A 112 4.60 3.46 19.68
CA GLU A 112 4.95 2.05 19.78
C GLU A 112 5.23 1.45 18.40
N LEU A 113 6.22 0.56 18.33
CA LEU A 113 6.52 -0.20 17.13
C LEU A 113 5.61 -1.43 17.08
N ARG A 114 4.93 -1.59 15.96
CA ARG A 114 4.10 -2.76 15.70
C ARG A 114 4.62 -3.54 14.51
N ILE A 115 4.88 -4.82 14.75
CA ILE A 115 5.40 -5.75 13.74
C ILE A 115 4.33 -6.83 13.52
N PRO A 116 3.77 -6.91 12.31
CA PRO A 116 2.72 -7.87 12.00
C PRO A 116 3.30 -9.27 11.74
N GLN A 117 2.51 -10.30 12.01
CA GLN A 117 2.75 -11.69 11.55
C GLN A 117 4.14 -12.26 11.92
N VAL A 118 4.61 -12.00 13.15
CA VAL A 118 5.86 -12.57 13.66
C VAL A 118 5.63 -14.04 14.06
N PRO A 119 6.51 -15.00 13.68
CA PRO A 119 6.43 -16.37 14.15
C PRO A 119 6.46 -16.48 15.68
N VAL A 120 5.70 -17.42 16.25
CA VAL A 120 5.52 -17.58 17.71
C VAL A 120 6.87 -17.75 18.41
N GLU A 121 7.77 -18.55 17.83
CA GLU A 121 9.09 -18.84 18.38
C GLU A 121 9.95 -17.57 18.49
N VAL A 122 9.83 -16.67 17.52
CA VAL A 122 10.53 -15.37 17.51
C VAL A 122 9.87 -14.43 18.51
N ALA A 123 8.54 -14.41 18.57
CA ALA A 123 7.79 -13.58 19.51
C ALA A 123 8.11 -13.93 20.97
N ASP A 124 8.16 -15.21 21.32
CA ASP A 124 8.50 -15.70 22.66
C ASP A 124 9.89 -15.26 23.08
N GLN A 125 10.89 -15.45 22.21
CA GLN A 125 12.24 -14.97 22.47
C GLN A 125 12.27 -13.45 22.65
N TRP A 126 11.45 -12.72 21.89
CA TRP A 126 11.45 -11.27 21.96
C TRP A 126 10.85 -10.75 23.26
N VAL A 127 9.74 -11.35 23.71
CA VAL A 127 9.07 -11.06 24.98
C VAL A 127 9.99 -11.38 26.15
N VAL A 128 10.66 -12.54 26.13
CA VAL A 128 11.60 -12.95 27.19
C VAL A 128 12.78 -11.98 27.30
N GLN A 129 13.31 -11.51 26.17
CA GLN A 129 14.48 -10.62 26.15
C GLN A 129 14.15 -9.14 26.39
N ASN A 130 12.88 -8.73 26.30
CA ASN A 130 12.49 -7.32 26.32
C ASN A 130 11.24 -7.09 27.18
N PRO A 131 11.40 -6.68 28.44
CA PRO A 131 10.28 -6.26 29.26
C PRO A 131 9.66 -5.00 28.63
N GLY A 132 8.45 -5.15 28.09
CA GLY A 132 7.72 -4.11 27.34
C GLY A 132 7.32 -4.53 25.92
N VAL A 133 7.80 -5.66 25.41
CA VAL A 133 7.25 -6.29 24.20
C VAL A 133 6.06 -7.15 24.59
N ILE A 134 4.94 -6.95 23.91
CA ILE A 134 3.68 -7.68 24.15
C ILE A 134 3.22 -8.23 22.81
N ALA A 135 2.90 -9.53 22.76
CA ALA A 135 2.20 -10.14 21.65
C ALA A 135 0.72 -9.73 21.68
N THR A 136 0.18 -9.27 20.56
CA THR A 136 -1.19 -8.76 20.47
C THR A 136 -1.88 -9.24 19.20
N ASP A 137 -3.09 -9.76 19.38
CA ASP A 137 -4.02 -10.15 18.31
C ASP A 137 -4.95 -9.00 17.89
N GLU A 138 -4.76 -7.80 18.45
CA GLU A 138 -5.51 -6.63 17.99
C GLU A 138 -5.32 -6.48 16.47
N PRO A 139 -6.29 -5.97 15.70
CA PRO A 139 -6.04 -5.67 14.30
C PRO A 139 -5.11 -4.47 14.15
N ALA A 140 -4.33 -4.42 13.06
CA ALA A 140 -3.49 -3.25 12.78
C ALA A 140 -4.36 -1.97 12.70
N PRO A 141 -3.93 -0.84 13.31
CA PRO A 141 -4.72 0.37 13.31
C PRO A 141 -4.93 0.88 11.88
N ARG A 142 -6.18 1.18 11.52
CA ARG A 142 -6.51 1.69 10.20
C ARG A 142 -5.89 3.09 10.00
N PRO A 143 -5.34 3.40 8.81
CA PRO A 143 -4.78 4.74 8.53
C PRO A 143 -5.81 5.87 8.71
N HIS A 144 -7.06 5.60 8.32
CA HIS A 144 -8.18 6.53 8.41
C HIS A 144 -9.41 5.84 9.00
N SER A 145 -10.35 6.64 9.52
CA SER A 145 -11.61 6.15 10.09
C SER A 145 -12.51 5.54 9.01
N ARG A 146 -13.45 4.67 9.41
CA ARG A 146 -14.50 4.16 8.50
C ARG A 146 -15.30 5.29 7.85
N ARG A 147 -15.60 6.34 8.62
CA ARG A 147 -16.31 7.54 8.13
C ARG A 147 -15.55 8.23 7.01
N PHE A 148 -14.23 8.35 7.11
CA PHE A 148 -13.42 8.93 6.05
C PHE A 148 -13.54 8.14 4.73
N TYR A 149 -13.41 6.81 4.79
CA TYR A 149 -13.57 5.97 3.61
C TYR A 149 -15.00 6.01 3.06
N ALA A 150 -16.02 6.05 3.93
CA ALA A 150 -17.41 6.18 3.51
C ALA A 150 -17.64 7.51 2.77
N SER A 151 -17.19 8.64 3.32
CA SER A 151 -17.31 9.95 2.67
C SER A 151 -16.63 9.99 1.30
N TRP A 152 -15.43 9.42 1.18
CA TRP A 152 -14.74 9.32 -0.11
C TRP A 152 -15.45 8.38 -1.09
N ALA A 153 -15.93 7.23 -0.62
CA ALA A 153 -16.69 6.30 -1.46
C ALA A 153 -17.95 6.97 -2.02
N THR A 154 -18.75 7.62 -1.17
CA THR A 154 -19.95 8.35 -1.58
C THR A 154 -19.59 9.48 -2.55
N GLY A 155 -18.59 10.30 -2.22
CA GLY A 155 -18.18 11.42 -3.08
C GLY A 155 -17.72 10.98 -4.47
N LEU A 156 -16.89 9.93 -4.55
CA LEU A 156 -16.41 9.38 -5.82
C LEU A 156 -17.54 8.73 -6.64
N LEU A 157 -18.46 8.02 -5.98
CA LEU A 157 -19.60 7.41 -6.65
C LEU A 157 -20.55 8.49 -7.21
N THR A 158 -20.89 9.50 -6.42
CA THR A 158 -21.73 10.61 -6.88
C THR A 158 -21.06 11.37 -8.03
N ALA A 159 -19.74 11.62 -7.95
CA ALA A 159 -18.99 12.25 -9.04
C ALA A 159 -19.00 11.40 -10.31
N SER A 160 -18.87 10.08 -10.19
CA SER A 160 -18.98 9.15 -11.32
C SER A 160 -20.34 9.23 -12.01
N ILE A 161 -21.42 9.23 -11.24
CA ILE A 161 -22.80 9.29 -11.78
C ILE A 161 -23.06 10.66 -12.42
N ALA A 162 -22.69 11.75 -11.75
CA ALA A 162 -22.87 13.10 -12.27
C ALA A 162 -22.08 13.31 -13.57
N LEU A 163 -20.83 12.82 -13.62
CA LEU A 163 -20.02 12.89 -14.84
C LEU A 163 -20.63 12.11 -16.00
N ALA A 164 -21.13 10.89 -15.74
CA ALA A 164 -21.81 10.09 -16.77
C ALA A 164 -23.05 10.81 -17.31
N ALA A 165 -23.88 11.35 -16.42
CA ALA A 165 -25.09 12.09 -16.81
C ALA A 165 -24.79 13.37 -17.59
N VAL A 166 -23.72 14.09 -17.26
CA VAL A 166 -23.28 15.28 -18.02
C VAL A 166 -22.78 14.87 -19.40
N LEU A 167 -21.97 13.81 -19.51
CA LEU A 167 -21.46 13.33 -20.80
C LEU A 167 -22.57 12.86 -21.74
N GLU A 168 -23.58 12.20 -21.20
CA GLU A 168 -24.74 11.73 -21.95
C GLU A 168 -25.63 12.89 -22.43
N ASN A 169 -25.77 13.95 -21.63
CA ASN A 169 -26.60 15.12 -21.97
C ASN A 169 -25.90 16.16 -22.87
N ASP A 170 -24.58 16.33 -22.76
CA ASP A 170 -23.83 17.34 -23.53
C ASP A 170 -23.51 16.88 -24.97
N GLY A 171 -23.83 15.64 -25.36
CA GLY A 171 -23.60 15.12 -26.71
C GLY A 171 -22.13 15.07 -27.15
N ARG A 172 -21.18 15.27 -26.22
CA ARG A 172 -19.74 15.18 -26.45
C ARG A 172 -19.28 13.73 -26.41
N GLU A 173 -19.64 12.98 -27.46
CA GLU A 173 -19.20 11.59 -27.65
C GLU A 173 -17.68 11.47 -27.86
N ASP A 174 -17.01 12.53 -28.32
CA ASP A 174 -15.61 12.49 -28.74
C ASP A 174 -14.58 12.44 -27.60
N SER A 175 -14.99 12.71 -26.36
CA SER A 175 -14.07 12.71 -25.21
C SER A 175 -13.99 11.34 -24.54
N ILE A 176 -13.40 10.36 -25.25
CA ILE A 176 -13.09 9.00 -24.77
C ILE A 176 -12.46 9.00 -23.37
N LEU A 177 -11.68 10.03 -23.02
CA LEU A 177 -10.99 10.12 -21.74
C LEU A 177 -11.91 10.49 -20.58
N LEU A 178 -12.95 11.29 -20.81
CA LEU A 178 -13.99 11.54 -19.81
C LEU A 178 -14.83 10.29 -19.59
N TRP A 179 -15.10 9.53 -20.66
CA TRP A 179 -15.74 8.21 -20.57
C TRP A 179 -14.91 7.18 -19.82
N ILE A 180 -13.57 7.22 -19.89
CA ILE A 180 -12.67 6.35 -19.09
C ILE A 180 -12.64 6.79 -17.61
N LEU A 181 -12.84 8.08 -17.33
CA LEU A 181 -12.83 8.60 -15.96
C LEU A 181 -14.04 8.09 -15.15
N VAL A 182 -15.20 7.90 -15.78
CA VAL A 182 -16.41 7.34 -15.15
C VAL A 182 -16.13 5.98 -14.47
N PRO A 183 -15.73 4.90 -15.18
CA PRO A 183 -15.43 3.63 -14.55
C PRO A 183 -14.25 3.74 -13.57
N ALA A 184 -13.25 4.59 -13.83
CA ALA A 184 -12.15 4.77 -12.89
C ALA A 184 -12.62 5.32 -11.53
N LEU A 185 -13.50 6.33 -11.52
CA LEU A 185 -14.11 6.89 -10.31
C LEU A 185 -14.97 5.83 -9.60
N PHE A 186 -15.77 5.09 -10.36
CA PHE A 186 -16.60 3.99 -9.84
C PHE A 186 -15.75 2.90 -9.17
N PHE A 187 -14.74 2.35 -9.83
CA PHE A 187 -13.87 1.33 -9.23
C PHE A 187 -13.08 1.89 -8.04
N THR A 188 -12.67 3.16 -8.09
CA THR A 188 -12.01 3.79 -6.94
C THR A 188 -12.98 3.88 -5.75
N SER A 189 -14.25 4.22 -5.96
CA SER A 189 -15.29 4.17 -4.92
C SER A 189 -15.42 2.77 -4.32
N LEU A 190 -15.44 1.73 -5.15
CA LEU A 190 -15.54 0.34 -4.71
C LEU A 190 -14.33 -0.08 -3.87
N THR A 191 -13.12 0.35 -4.24
CA THR A 191 -11.92 0.09 -3.43
C THR A 191 -11.99 0.78 -2.07
N MET A 192 -12.61 1.96 -1.97
CA MET A 192 -12.82 2.64 -0.69
C MET A 192 -13.85 1.90 0.17
N VAL A 193 -14.91 1.37 -0.44
CA VAL A 193 -15.89 0.50 0.24
C VAL A 193 -15.22 -0.76 0.76
N TRP A 194 -14.40 -1.41 -0.07
CA TRP A 194 -13.68 -2.62 0.33
C TRP A 194 -12.74 -2.38 1.52
N LYS A 195 -12.06 -1.22 1.56
CA LYS A 195 -11.24 -0.79 2.72
C LYS A 195 -12.05 -0.57 4.01
N MET A 196 -13.38 -0.51 3.94
CA MET A 196 -14.23 -0.44 5.14
C MET A 196 -14.43 -1.80 5.79
N GLN A 197 -14.27 -2.91 5.05
CA GLN A 197 -14.45 -4.27 5.58
C GLN A 197 -13.55 -4.51 6.81
N PRO A 198 -14.01 -5.30 7.79
CA PRO A 198 -13.13 -5.76 8.86
C PRO A 198 -11.93 -6.49 8.24
N PRO A 199 -10.71 -6.33 8.80
CA PRO A 199 -9.59 -7.18 8.40
C PRO A 199 -10.04 -8.64 8.56
N ALA A 200 -9.74 -9.47 7.56
CA ALA A 200 -9.98 -10.90 7.67
C ALA A 200 -9.27 -11.39 8.94
N LYS A 201 -9.99 -12.10 9.81
CA LYS A 201 -9.33 -12.88 10.86
C LYS A 201 -8.68 -14.05 10.12
N ASP A 202 -7.40 -13.94 9.80
CA ASP A 202 -6.66 -15.07 9.24
C ASP A 202 -6.59 -16.17 10.29
N GLY A 203 -7.50 -17.15 10.18
CA GLY A 203 -7.59 -18.31 11.07
C GLY A 203 -6.47 -19.34 10.88
N THR A 204 -5.35 -18.97 10.28
CA THR A 204 -4.24 -19.88 9.93
C THR A 204 -2.89 -19.49 10.52
N VAL A 205 -2.77 -18.33 11.17
CA VAL A 205 -1.60 -18.03 11.99
C VAL A 205 -1.87 -18.63 13.37
N ARG A 206 -0.95 -19.45 13.91
CA ARG A 206 -1.00 -19.88 15.32
C ARG A 206 -1.06 -18.60 16.17
N THR A 207 -2.27 -18.27 16.63
CA THR A 207 -2.53 -17.07 17.41
C THR A 207 -1.90 -17.20 18.78
N TRP A 208 -1.48 -16.06 19.33
CA TRP A 208 -0.94 -15.99 20.67
C TRP A 208 -1.97 -15.31 21.59
N PRO A 209 -2.31 -15.89 22.75
CA PRO A 209 -1.71 -17.08 23.35
C PRO A 209 -2.22 -18.38 22.70
N PRO A 210 -1.44 -19.48 22.77
CA PRO A 210 -1.88 -20.79 22.29
C PRO A 210 -3.17 -21.20 23.01
N GLY A 211 -4.27 -21.27 22.26
CA GLY A 211 -5.59 -21.66 22.79
C GLY A 211 -6.70 -20.62 22.68
N ALA A 212 -6.45 -19.43 22.11
CA ALA A 212 -7.52 -18.49 21.79
C ALA A 212 -8.19 -18.84 20.44
N ALA A 213 -9.04 -19.88 20.45
CA ALA A 213 -9.97 -20.21 19.37
C ALA A 213 -11.40 -19.88 19.80
#